data_AF-A0A6D2CFC3-F1
#
_entry.id   AF-A0A6D2CFC3-F1
#
_cell.length_a   1.000
_cell.length_b   1.000
_cell.length_c   1.000
_cell.angle_alpha   90.00
_cell.angle_beta   90.00
_cell.angle_gamma   90.00
#
_symmetry.space_group_name_H-M   'P 1'
#
loop_
_entity.id
_entity.type
_entity.pdbx_description
1 polymer ?
#
loop_
_entity_poly.entity_id
_entity_poly.type
_entity_poly.pdbx_seq_one_letter_code
_entity_poly.pdbx_strand_id
1 'polypeptide(L)'
;MYHELSVLTSKNKTSKDEILRFIPEPVRFEFLTAIALKQHFKDLEITPNYSIDDEGLPKCFAGGNKPDIICKDKESESIIEVSLICWQGAGK
;
A
#
# COMPACT_ATOMS: atom_id res chain seq x y z
N MET A 1 -4.23 -9.24 7.96
CA MET A 1 -3.25 -8.32 7.33
C MET A 1 -2.13 -9.07 6.60
N TYR A 2 -1.16 -9.74 7.26
CA TYR A 2 -0.05 -10.41 6.54
C TYR A 2 -0.50 -11.47 5.53
N HIS A 3 -1.62 -12.14 5.80
CA HIS A 3 -2.26 -13.02 4.83
C HIS A 3 -2.62 -12.30 3.51
N GLU A 4 -3.19 -11.10 3.60
CA GLU A 4 -3.61 -10.30 2.44
C GLU A 4 -2.40 -9.80 1.64
N LEU A 5 -1.30 -9.46 2.31
CA LEU A 5 -0.03 -9.18 1.64
C LEU A 5 0.48 -10.41 0.86
N SER A 6 0.34 -11.61 1.41
CA SER A 6 0.70 -12.86 0.70
C SER A 6 -0.25 -13.19 -0.46
N VAL A 7 -1.50 -12.73 -0.44
CA VAL A 7 -2.42 -12.89 -1.57
C VAL A 7 -1.94 -12.05 -2.75
N LEU A 8 -1.50 -10.81 -2.50
CA LEU A 8 -1.01 -9.88 -3.53
C LEU A 8 0.25 -10.36 -4.26
N THR A 9 1.06 -11.24 -3.67
CA THR A 9 2.26 -11.79 -4.32
C THR A 9 1.97 -12.99 -5.24
N SER A 10 0.73 -13.49 -5.26
CA SER A 10 0.34 -14.69 -6.00
C SER A 10 -0.49 -14.35 -7.23
N LYS A 11 0.01 -14.65 -8.43
CA LYS A 11 -0.67 -14.33 -9.72
C LYS A 11 -2.09 -14.93 -9.88
N ASN A 12 -2.41 -15.98 -9.13
CA ASN A 12 -3.66 -16.73 -9.27
C ASN A 12 -4.56 -16.65 -8.02
N LYS A 13 -4.29 -15.73 -7.10
CA LYS A 13 -5.11 -15.54 -5.90
C LYS A 13 -5.69 -14.15 -5.88
N THR A 14 -6.93 -14.05 -5.44
CA THR A 14 -7.61 -12.80 -5.16
C THR A 14 -8.02 -12.78 -3.69
N SER A 15 -8.18 -11.58 -3.12
CA SER A 15 -8.66 -11.43 -1.75
C SER A 15 -10.09 -11.99 -1.63
N LYS A 16 -10.32 -12.72 -0.54
CA LYS A 16 -11.66 -13.22 -0.17
C LYS A 16 -12.26 -12.43 1.00
N ASP A 17 -11.53 -11.44 1.51
CA ASP A 17 -11.98 -10.56 2.57
C ASP A 17 -13.21 -9.77 2.11
N GLU A 18 -14.17 -9.55 3.02
CA GLU A 18 -15.45 -8.93 2.69
C GLU A 18 -15.31 -7.50 2.17
N ILE A 19 -14.27 -6.77 2.58
CA ILE A 19 -14.02 -5.38 2.22
C ILE A 19 -12.85 -5.28 1.25
N LEU A 20 -11.70 -5.88 1.61
CA LEU A 20 -10.46 -5.67 0.86
C LEU A 20 -10.54 -6.17 -0.58
N ARG A 21 -11.42 -7.14 -0.88
CA ARG A 21 -11.65 -7.61 -2.26
C ARG A 21 -12.13 -6.53 -3.22
N PHE A 22 -12.76 -5.47 -2.70
CA PHE A 22 -13.27 -4.36 -3.51
C PHE A 22 -12.22 -3.28 -3.77
N ILE A 23 -11.14 -3.26 -3.00
CA ILE A 23 -10.01 -2.35 -3.20
C ILE A 23 -9.14 -2.89 -4.35
N PRO A 24 -8.84 -2.10 -5.40
CA PRO A 24 -7.95 -2.51 -6.48
C PRO A 24 -6.60 -3.00 -5.95
N GLU A 25 -6.06 -4.08 -6.50
CA GLU A 25 -4.89 -4.76 -5.89
C GLU A 25 -3.69 -3.85 -5.63
N PRO A 26 -3.30 -2.95 -6.55
CA PRO A 26 -2.18 -2.06 -6.28
C PRO A 26 -2.46 -1.04 -5.17
N VAL A 27 -3.67 -0.47 -5.11
CA VAL A 27 -4.09 0.47 -4.05
C VAL A 27 -4.22 -0.28 -2.72
N ARG A 28 -4.67 -1.55 -2.75
CA ARG A 28 -4.69 -2.44 -1.59
C ARG A 28 -3.28 -2.71 -1.08
N PHE A 29 -2.28 -2.80 -1.95
CA PHE A 29 -0.89 -2.97 -1.53
C PHE A 29 -0.37 -1.74 -0.78
N GLU A 30 -0.63 -0.54 -1.29
CA GLU A 30 -0.34 0.73 -0.62
C GLU A 30 -1.03 0.80 0.76
N PHE A 31 -2.34 0.53 0.80
CA PHE A 31 -3.13 0.54 2.04
C PHE A 31 -2.60 -0.42 3.10
N LEU A 32 -2.37 -1.68 2.74
CA LEU A 32 -1.86 -2.69 3.67
C LEU A 32 -0.45 -2.36 4.15
N THR A 33 0.37 -1.76 3.29
CA THR A 33 1.72 -1.30 3.66
C THR A 33 1.63 -0.16 4.69
N ALA A 34 0.77 0.83 4.48
CA ALA A 34 0.54 1.92 5.43
C ALA A 34 0.08 1.40 6.81
N ILE A 35 -0.85 0.43 6.84
CA ILE A 35 -1.28 -0.22 8.09
C ILE A 35 -0.12 -0.93 8.76
N ALA A 36 0.66 -1.71 8.02
CA ALA A 36 1.79 -2.46 8.57
C ALA A 36 2.84 -1.51 9.19
N LEU A 37 3.15 -0.40 8.50
CA LEU A 37 4.04 0.65 9.01
C LEU A 37 3.48 1.26 10.29
N LYS A 38 2.20 1.62 10.32
CA LYS A 38 1.57 2.23 11.50
C LYS A 38 1.53 1.29 12.70
N GLN A 39 1.33 0.00 12.47
CA GLN A 39 1.33 -1.02 13.53
C GLN A 39 2.74 -1.27 14.10
N HIS A 40 3.77 -1.18 13.26
CA HIS A 40 5.14 -1.46 13.66
C HIS A 40 5.82 -0.26 14.33
N PHE A 41 5.59 0.95 13.82
CA PHE A 41 6.22 2.18 14.30
C PHE A 41 5.21 3.08 15.01
N LYS A 42 5.30 3.16 16.35
CA LYS A 42 4.37 3.96 17.16
C LYS A 42 4.58 5.46 17.02
N ASP A 43 5.83 5.87 16.83
CA ASP A 43 6.24 7.29 16.83
C ASP A 43 6.32 7.89 15.42
N LEU A 44 5.99 7.11 14.39
CA LEU A 44 5.92 7.58 13.01
C LEU A 44 4.53 8.15 12.69
N GLU A 45 4.52 9.32 12.09
CA GLU A 45 3.38 9.82 11.32
C GLU A 45 3.39 9.12 9.96
N ILE A 46 2.30 8.39 9.67
CA ILE A 46 2.13 7.66 8.41
C ILE A 46 1.04 8.36 7.60
N THR A 47 1.42 8.92 6.46
CA THR A 47 0.53 9.68 5.58
C THR A 47 0.52 9.02 4.19
N PRO A 48 -0.39 8.07 3.94
CA PRO A 48 -0.59 7.52 2.61
C PRO A 48 -1.32 8.53 1.70
N ASN A 49 -1.05 8.47 0.40
CA ASN A 49 -1.58 9.42 -0.58
C ASN A 49 -2.65 8.84 -1.53
N TYR A 50 -3.04 7.57 -1.37
CA TYR A 50 -4.25 7.05 -2.01
C TYR A 50 -5.47 7.94 -1.70
N SER A 51 -6.36 8.08 -2.68
CA SER A 51 -7.66 8.72 -2.44
C SER A 51 -8.62 7.75 -1.76
N ILE A 52 -9.57 8.30 -1.00
CA ILE A 52 -10.66 7.54 -0.40
C ILE A 52 -11.98 7.81 -1.12
N ASP A 53 -12.88 6.84 -1.11
CA ASP A 53 -14.27 7.03 -1.51
C ASP A 53 -15.14 7.60 -0.38
N ASP A 54 -16.44 7.65 -0.60
CA ASP A 54 -17.45 8.15 0.34
C ASP A 54 -17.69 7.22 1.54
N GLU A 55 -17.29 5.96 1.45
CA GLU A 55 -17.29 4.99 2.56
C GLU A 55 -15.97 5.03 3.35
N GLY A 56 -14.97 5.79 2.87
CA GLY A 56 -13.65 5.90 3.47
C GLY A 56 -12.68 4.80 3.04
N LEU A 57 -13.00 4.04 1.99
CA LEU A 57 -12.14 2.98 1.46
C LEU A 57 -11.15 3.52 0.41
N PRO A 58 -9.92 2.97 0.34
CA PRO A 58 -8.95 3.34 -0.70
C PRO A 58 -9.47 3.08 -2.11
N LYS A 59 -9.38 4.08 -2.98
CA LYS A 59 -9.99 4.07 -4.33
C LYS A 59 -8.98 4.21 -5.46
N CYS A 60 -8.09 5.19 -5.41
CA CYS A 60 -7.09 5.45 -6.44
C CYS A 60 -5.72 5.68 -5.83
N PHE A 61 -4.66 5.43 -6.59
CA PHE A 61 -3.30 5.78 -6.23
C PHE A 61 -3.12 7.28 -5.96
N ALA A 62 -1.99 7.61 -5.34
CA ALA A 62 -1.47 8.96 -5.31
C ALA A 62 -1.55 9.63 -6.69
N GLY A 63 -2.11 10.84 -6.72
CA GLY A 63 -2.05 11.67 -7.93
C GLY A 63 -0.59 11.96 -8.31
N GLY A 64 -0.34 12.19 -9.60
CA GLY A 64 1.02 12.45 -10.08
C GLY A 64 1.76 13.51 -9.27
N ASN A 65 3.07 13.29 -9.04
CA ASN A 65 3.95 14.13 -8.23
C ASN A 65 3.74 14.04 -6.70
N LYS A 66 3.10 12.96 -6.21
CA LYS A 66 3.07 12.59 -4.80
C LYS A 66 3.62 11.17 -4.61
N PRO A 67 4.41 10.93 -3.55
CA PRO A 67 4.82 9.58 -3.20
C PRO A 67 3.64 8.75 -2.71
N ASP A 68 3.71 7.42 -2.76
CA ASP A 68 2.65 6.57 -2.24
C ASP A 68 2.43 6.79 -0.73
N ILE A 69 3.49 6.73 0.08
CA ILE A 69 3.40 6.94 1.53
C ILE A 69 4.53 7.84 2.03
N ILE A 70 4.17 8.85 2.83
CA ILE A 70 5.12 9.67 3.58
C ILE A 70 5.17 9.15 5.02
N CYS A 71 6.39 8.93 5.50
CA CYS A 71 6.70 8.44 6.82
C CYS A 71 7.57 9.48 7.53
N LYS A 72 7.06 10.10 8.59
CA LYS A 72 7.75 11.22 9.25
C LYS A 72 7.94 10.97 10.74
N ASP A 73 9.13 11.27 11.23
CA ASP A 73 9.43 11.37 12.66
C ASP A 73 9.93 12.79 13.01
N LYS A 74 10.55 12.96 14.18
CA LYS A 74 11.04 14.27 14.63
C LYS A 74 12.27 14.76 13.88
N GLU A 75 13.01 13.87 13.24
CA GLU A 75 14.33 14.13 12.68
C GLU A 75 14.32 14.07 11.15
N SER A 76 13.43 13.26 10.58
CA SER A 76 13.47 12.88 9.17
C SER A 76 12.09 12.67 8.57
N GLU A 77 12.07 12.74 7.24
CA GLU A 77 10.95 12.35 6.40
C GLU A 77 11.46 11.32 5.39
N SER A 78 10.80 10.17 5.35
CA SER A 78 11.07 9.07 4.42
C SER A 78 9.91 8.91 3.46
N ILE A 79 10.26 8.71 2.18
CA ILE A 79 9.31 8.40 1.11
C ILE A 79 9.32 6.89 0.89
N ILE A 80 8.14 6.28 0.89
CA ILE A 80 7.95 4.86 0.60
C ILE A 80 7.12 4.76 -0.68
N GLU A 81 7.71 4.19 -1.72
CA GLU A 81 7.06 3.85 -2.99
C GLU A 81 6.83 2.34 -3.05
N VAL A 82 5.63 1.92 -3.44
CA VAL A 82 5.25 0.51 -3.49
C VAL A 82 4.85 0.12 -4.91
N SER A 83 5.25 -1.09 -5.31
CA SER A 83 4.83 -1.63 -6.60
C SER A 83 4.69 -3.14 -6.57
N LEU A 84 3.62 -3.63 -7.20
CA LEU A 84 3.45 -5.05 -7.49
C LEU A 84 4.30 -5.49 -8.71
N ILE A 85 4.89 -4.54 -9.45
CA ILE A 85 5.80 -4.83 -10.55
C ILE A 85 7.17 -5.16 -9.96
N CYS A 86 7.52 -6.43 -9.97
CA CYS A 86 8.91 -6.83 -9.79
C CYS A 86 9.62 -6.81 -11.13
N TRP A 87 10.78 -6.15 -11.21
CA TRP A 87 11.68 -6.27 -12.34
C TRP A 87 12.10 -7.74 -12.47
N GLN A 88 11.54 -8.42 -13.47
CA GLN A 88 12.07 -9.69 -13.93
C GLN A 88 13.24 -9.33 -14.85
N GLY A 89 14.47 -9.53 -14.37
CA GLY A 89 15.68 -9.25 -15.15
C GLY A 89 15.55 -9.67 -16.60
N ALA A 90 16.18 -8.93 -17.52
CA ALA A 90 16.26 -9.32 -18.92
C ALA A 90 16.72 -10.78 -18.99
N GLY A 91 15.79 -11.67 -19.34
CA GLY A 91 16.07 -13.08 -19.49
C GLY A 91 17.22 -13.20 -20.48
N LYS A 92 18.30 -13.84 -20.04
CA LYS A 92 19.23 -14.46 -20.98
C LYS A 92 18.55 -15.66 -21.61
#